data_AF-A0A4Q0AVX0-F1
#
_entry.id   AF-A0A4Q0AVX0-F1
#
_cell.length_a   1.000
_cell.length_b   1.000
_cell.length_c   1.000
_cell.angle_alpha   90.00
_cell.angle_beta   90.00
_cell.angle_gamma   90.00
#
_symmetry.space_group_name_H-M   'P 1'
#
loop_
_entity.id
_entity.type
_entity.pdbx_description
1 polymer ?
#
loop_
_entity_poly.entity_id
_entity_poly.type
_entity_poly.pdbx_seq_one_letter_code
_entity_poly.pdbx_strand_id
1 'polypeptide(L)'
;MIHYDPSRITVEIVRLKSVTTALGGSISVLDEENSSYRKEVTKRIKCPLSVARAFIQKHKKTTKYLIPVITAIVKYDDIVLTLERHPLGTFGEMESLGFDGEMKKWQPDSELNLDRYINPLIFKPTREWFFDGRYIYSFNSLDIDKEIANAQHLTEDGQFRKLICMSIDTQELANADKITPTERTCVTFVSNTGQYSISPPIWKDLSTVGANKLEDDESNPSINMYSFNKIDEQMSVNLNFALAAGRSIGSMFGYNFVEPLQLPRLMIDLHTVNLPNVPKQIRATYDIGIRFTHAMAWLLGLLRNADNLDNYIMMRSLMKYLTQKGVYRNTAFKAQNVFQEGHSVQTVPLKSVDELLDEDNFTRLNLINIIEQAKSSARRKSSGTMNIGGLISEV
;
A
#
# COMPACT_ATOMS: atom_id res chain seq x y z
N MET A 1 -11.28 14.44 7.12
CA MET A 1 -10.81 13.34 7.98
C MET A 1 -12.02 12.57 8.46
N ILE A 2 -11.92 11.26 8.69
CA ILE A 2 -13.06 10.44 9.14
C ILE A 2 -12.99 10.31 10.66
N HIS A 3 -14.02 10.76 11.38
CA HIS A 3 -14.10 10.58 12.83
C HIS A 3 -14.20 9.10 13.17
N TYR A 4 -13.45 8.70 14.21
CA TYR A 4 -13.51 7.34 14.71
C TYR A 4 -14.73 7.17 15.62
N ASP A 5 -15.55 6.18 15.29
CA ASP A 5 -16.67 5.72 16.09
C ASP A 5 -16.42 4.26 16.55
N PRO A 6 -16.29 4.01 17.87
CA PRO A 6 -16.04 2.66 18.40
C PRO A 6 -17.20 1.69 18.19
N SER A 7 -18.44 2.18 18.04
CA SER A 7 -19.62 1.32 17.86
C SER A 7 -19.62 0.57 16.53
N ARG A 8 -18.80 1.01 15.58
CA ARG A 8 -18.61 0.40 14.26
C ARG A 8 -17.60 -0.74 14.27
N ILE A 9 -16.92 -0.98 15.40
CA ILE A 9 -16.04 -2.14 15.56
C ILE A 9 -16.85 -3.38 15.90
N THR A 10 -16.61 -4.46 15.17
CA THR A 10 -17.17 -5.78 15.46
C THR A 10 -16.07 -6.83 15.54
N VAL A 11 -16.29 -7.84 16.38
CA VAL A 11 -15.43 -9.02 16.48
C VAL A 11 -16.27 -10.24 16.11
N GLU A 12 -15.89 -10.92 15.03
CA GLU A 12 -16.56 -12.11 14.54
C GLU A 12 -15.66 -13.33 14.70
N ILE A 13 -16.16 -14.38 15.35
CA ILE A 13 -15.46 -15.67 15.43
C ILE A 13 -15.87 -16.52 14.24
N VAL A 14 -14.90 -16.98 13.45
CA VAL A 14 -15.12 -17.78 12.24
C VAL A 14 -14.19 -18.97 12.16
N ARG A 15 -14.50 -19.91 11.26
CA ARG A 15 -13.60 -21.01 10.88
C ARG A 15 -12.82 -20.67 9.62
N LEU A 16 -11.56 -20.29 9.76
CA LEU A 16 -10.68 -19.89 8.66
C LEU A 16 -10.11 -21.11 7.93
N LYS A 17 -10.36 -21.22 6.62
CA LYS A 17 -9.78 -22.26 5.76
C LYS A 17 -8.49 -21.80 5.07
N SER A 18 -8.44 -20.57 4.59
CA SER A 18 -7.25 -20.04 3.92
C SER A 18 -7.15 -18.52 3.96
N VAL A 19 -5.92 -18.03 3.78
CA VAL A 19 -5.55 -16.62 3.69
C VAL A 19 -4.63 -16.43 2.48
N THR A 20 -4.86 -15.37 1.71
CA THR A 20 -4.04 -15.06 0.52
C THR A 20 -3.76 -13.57 0.43
N THR A 21 -2.60 -13.23 -0.11
CA THR A 21 -2.19 -11.87 -0.46
C THR A 21 -2.53 -11.52 -1.92
N ALA A 22 -3.06 -12.46 -2.69
CA ALA A 22 -3.46 -12.22 -4.07
C ALA A 22 -4.57 -11.17 -4.17
N LEU A 23 -4.53 -10.34 -5.22
CA LEU A 23 -5.54 -9.32 -5.53
C LEU A 23 -5.83 -8.35 -4.38
N GLY A 24 -4.81 -8.01 -3.58
CA GLY A 24 -4.96 -7.04 -2.49
C GLY A 24 -5.32 -7.64 -1.14
N GLY A 25 -5.45 -8.97 -1.04
CA GLY A 25 -5.70 -9.67 0.21
C GLY A 25 -7.13 -10.22 0.33
N SER A 26 -7.26 -11.45 0.81
CA SER A 26 -8.55 -12.03 1.18
C SER A 26 -8.39 -13.26 2.06
N ILE A 27 -9.44 -13.57 2.81
CA ILE A 27 -9.58 -14.83 3.56
C ILE A 27 -10.74 -15.66 3.00
N SER A 28 -10.67 -16.97 3.16
CA SER A 28 -11.77 -17.89 2.91
C SER A 28 -12.16 -18.54 4.23
N VAL A 29 -13.41 -18.33 4.63
CA VAL A 29 -13.99 -18.84 5.86
C VAL A 29 -15.02 -19.91 5.52
N LEU A 30 -15.20 -20.90 6.39
CA LEU A 30 -16.26 -21.89 6.22
C LEU A 30 -17.62 -21.20 6.31
N ASP A 31 -18.49 -21.52 5.37
CA ASP A 31 -19.90 -21.13 5.41
C ASP A 31 -20.66 -22.24 6.14
N GLU A 32 -20.89 -22.08 7.44
CA GLU A 32 -21.46 -23.14 8.28
C GLU A 32 -22.90 -23.49 7.88
N GLU A 33 -23.67 -22.55 7.34
CA GLU A 33 -25.05 -22.77 6.90
C GLU A 33 -25.12 -23.62 5.62
N ASN A 34 -24.18 -23.39 4.70
CA ASN A 34 -24.15 -24.07 3.41
C ASN A 34 -23.21 -25.29 3.37
N SER A 35 -22.43 -25.50 4.42
CA SER A 35 -21.52 -26.64 4.53
C SER A 35 -22.23 -27.89 5.05
N SER A 36 -21.81 -29.04 4.57
CA SER A 36 -22.27 -30.35 5.04
C SER A 36 -21.09 -31.27 5.30
N TYR A 37 -21.32 -32.40 5.98
CA TYR A 37 -20.29 -33.41 6.23
C TYR A 37 -19.56 -33.88 4.95
N ARG A 38 -20.24 -33.84 3.79
CA ARG A 38 -19.68 -34.29 2.50
C ARG A 38 -19.09 -33.15 1.65
N LYS A 39 -19.38 -31.89 1.98
CA LYS A 39 -19.01 -30.75 1.15
C LYS A 39 -18.80 -29.51 2.01
N GLU A 40 -17.55 -29.07 2.07
CA GLU A 40 -17.19 -27.76 2.62
C GLU A 40 -17.51 -26.66 1.61
N VAL A 41 -18.32 -25.69 2.00
CA VAL A 41 -18.56 -24.46 1.23
C VAL A 41 -17.84 -23.34 1.96
N THR A 42 -17.09 -22.51 1.22
CA THR A 42 -16.36 -21.40 1.81
C THR A 42 -16.83 -20.07 1.25
N LYS A 43 -17.04 -19.09 2.13
CA LYS A 43 -17.27 -17.68 1.78
C LYS A 43 -15.94 -16.93 1.75
N ARG A 44 -15.76 -16.09 0.73
CA ARG A 44 -14.58 -15.23 0.61
C ARG A 44 -14.87 -13.86 1.20
N ILE A 45 -13.98 -13.40 2.09
CA ILE A 45 -14.04 -12.07 2.70
C ILE A 45 -12.80 -11.30 2.23
N LYS A 46 -13.02 -10.09 1.70
CA LYS A 46 -11.92 -9.20 1.33
C LYS A 46 -11.23 -8.69 2.60
N CYS A 47 -9.92 -8.62 2.59
CA CYS A 47 -9.17 -8.02 3.70
C CYS A 47 -7.95 -7.26 3.16
N PRO A 48 -7.45 -6.25 3.87
CA PRO A 48 -6.28 -5.52 3.42
C PRO A 48 -5.04 -6.43 3.30
N LEU A 49 -4.24 -6.20 2.25
CA LEU A 49 -3.01 -6.95 1.97
C LEU A 49 -2.07 -7.00 3.18
N SER A 50 -1.98 -5.89 3.92
CA SER A 50 -1.15 -5.80 5.10
C SER A 50 -1.63 -6.71 6.22
N VAL A 51 -2.94 -6.88 6.40
CA VAL A 51 -3.52 -7.80 7.40
C VAL A 51 -3.24 -9.25 7.03
N ALA A 52 -3.54 -9.63 5.78
CA ALA A 52 -3.26 -10.97 5.27
C ALA A 52 -1.76 -11.33 5.40
N ARG A 53 -0.87 -10.41 5.01
CA ARG A 53 0.58 -10.60 5.11
C ARG A 53 1.04 -10.73 6.57
N ALA A 54 0.56 -9.87 7.47
CA ALA A 54 0.91 -9.93 8.89
C ALA A 54 0.50 -11.26 9.51
N PHE A 55 -0.72 -11.73 9.22
CA PHE A 55 -1.22 -13.03 9.70
C PHE A 55 -0.37 -14.20 9.17
N ILE A 56 -0.09 -14.25 7.87
CA ILE A 56 0.76 -15.27 7.24
C ILE A 56 2.15 -15.28 7.90
N GLN A 57 2.73 -14.11 8.15
CA GLN A 57 4.04 -13.99 8.77
C GLN A 57 4.03 -14.46 10.23
N LYS A 58 3.04 -14.05 11.02
CA LYS A 58 2.84 -14.48 12.42
C LYS A 58 2.70 -16.00 12.53
N HIS A 59 2.09 -16.64 11.54
CA HIS A 59 1.84 -18.09 11.51
C HIS A 59 2.75 -18.87 10.56
N LYS A 60 4.05 -18.51 10.53
CA LYS A 60 5.11 -19.28 9.83
C LYS A 60 4.82 -19.58 8.36
N LYS A 61 4.32 -18.58 7.62
CA LYS A 61 3.95 -18.67 6.20
C LYS A 61 2.80 -19.62 5.88
N THR A 62 2.00 -20.01 6.87
CA THR A 62 0.81 -20.84 6.65
C THR A 62 -0.26 -20.04 5.92
N THR A 63 -0.75 -20.56 4.79
CA THR A 63 -1.76 -19.91 3.94
C THR A 63 -3.04 -20.72 3.77
N LYS A 64 -2.99 -22.03 4.02
CA LYS A 64 -4.12 -22.94 3.91
C LYS A 64 -4.12 -23.89 5.10
N TYR A 65 -5.31 -24.22 5.58
CA TYR A 65 -5.52 -25.17 6.67
C TYR A 65 -6.32 -26.35 6.16
N LEU A 66 -5.84 -27.56 6.45
CA LEU A 66 -6.57 -28.79 6.11
C LEU A 66 -7.87 -28.86 6.92
N ILE A 67 -7.77 -28.62 8.22
CA ILE A 67 -8.90 -28.44 9.14
C ILE A 67 -9.06 -26.94 9.37
N PRO A 68 -10.24 -26.33 9.08
CA PRO A 68 -10.48 -24.92 9.35
C PRO A 68 -10.14 -24.56 10.81
N VAL A 69 -9.43 -23.45 11.01
CA VAL A 69 -9.01 -23.01 12.35
C VAL A 69 -9.91 -21.90 12.86
N ILE A 70 -10.26 -21.97 14.16
CA ILE A 70 -11.01 -20.90 14.81
C ILE A 70 -10.16 -19.62 14.78
N THR A 71 -10.75 -18.54 14.28
CA THR A 71 -10.09 -17.26 14.08
C THR A 71 -11.07 -16.13 14.40
N ALA A 72 -10.64 -15.15 15.15
CA ALA A 72 -11.37 -13.89 15.33
C ALA A 72 -11.00 -12.91 14.21
N ILE A 73 -12.02 -12.31 13.62
CA ILE A 73 -11.91 -11.22 12.65
C ILE A 73 -12.40 -9.95 13.34
N VAL A 74 -11.49 -8.99 13.53
CA VAL A 74 -11.87 -7.64 13.96
C VAL A 74 -12.13 -6.80 12.74
N LYS A 75 -13.30 -6.16 12.67
CA LYS A 75 -13.69 -5.29 11.56
C LYS A 75 -14.04 -3.89 12.05
N TYR A 76 -13.90 -2.92 11.16
CA TYR A 76 -14.53 -1.60 11.23
C TYR A 76 -15.48 -1.51 10.02
N ASP A 77 -16.78 -1.59 10.26
CA ASP A 77 -17.77 -1.90 9.23
C ASP A 77 -17.38 -3.17 8.43
N ASP A 78 -17.16 -3.04 7.12
CA ASP A 78 -16.75 -4.11 6.22
C ASP A 78 -15.22 -4.30 6.11
N ILE A 79 -14.44 -3.46 6.80
CA ILE A 79 -12.98 -3.44 6.67
C ILE A 79 -12.34 -4.27 7.77
N VAL A 80 -11.69 -5.37 7.38
CA VAL A 80 -10.92 -6.21 8.30
C VAL A 80 -9.68 -5.47 8.81
N LEU A 81 -9.58 -5.29 10.12
CA LEU A 81 -8.46 -4.62 10.80
C LEU A 81 -7.37 -5.61 11.23
N THR A 82 -7.79 -6.70 11.87
CA THR A 82 -6.91 -7.71 12.48
C THR A 82 -7.52 -9.10 12.35
N LEU A 83 -6.64 -10.08 12.24
CA LEU A 83 -6.97 -11.50 12.32
C LEU A 83 -6.21 -12.12 13.49
N GLU A 84 -6.91 -12.85 14.34
CA GLU A 84 -6.33 -13.54 15.48
C GLU A 84 -6.73 -15.01 15.44
N ARG A 85 -5.74 -15.89 15.29
CA ARG A 85 -5.98 -17.34 15.33
C ARG A 85 -6.06 -17.79 16.78
N HIS A 86 -7.01 -18.68 17.09
CA HIS A 86 -7.08 -19.36 18.37
C HIS A 86 -5.69 -19.92 18.79
N PRO A 87 -5.27 -19.78 20.05
CA PRO A 87 -3.92 -20.17 20.49
C PRO A 87 -3.61 -21.64 20.25
N LEU A 88 -4.60 -22.52 20.45
CA LEU A 88 -4.50 -23.97 20.18
C LEU A 88 -4.63 -24.35 18.69
N GLY A 89 -4.77 -23.38 17.77
CA GLY A 89 -4.83 -23.63 16.34
C GLY A 89 -5.99 -24.54 15.92
N THR A 90 -5.68 -25.68 15.30
CA THR A 90 -6.68 -26.68 14.85
C THR A 90 -7.34 -27.44 15.99
N PHE A 91 -6.74 -27.42 17.18
CA PHE A 91 -7.28 -28.06 18.39
C PHE A 91 -8.08 -27.09 19.26
N GLY A 92 -8.29 -25.86 18.78
CA GLY A 92 -9.12 -24.89 19.49
C GLY A 92 -10.59 -25.29 19.48
N GLU A 93 -11.26 -25.00 20.59
CA GLU A 93 -12.70 -25.16 20.74
C GLU A 93 -13.32 -23.77 20.98
N MET A 94 -14.53 -23.52 20.46
CA MET A 94 -15.19 -22.22 20.64
C MET A 94 -15.64 -22.00 22.07
N GLU A 95 -16.01 -23.06 22.77
CA GLU A 95 -16.40 -23.04 24.16
C GLU A 95 -15.65 -24.16 24.87
N SER A 96 -15.11 -23.88 26.05
CA SER A 96 -14.40 -24.85 26.86
C SER A 96 -14.84 -24.75 28.32
N LEU A 97 -14.69 -25.85 29.06
CA LEU A 97 -15.04 -25.89 30.47
C LEU A 97 -14.01 -25.09 31.28
N GLY A 98 -14.45 -24.02 31.95
CA GLY A 98 -13.64 -23.23 32.85
C GLY A 98 -13.26 -23.99 34.12
N PHE A 99 -12.29 -23.46 34.87
CA PHE A 99 -11.89 -24.01 36.17
C PHE A 99 -13.01 -23.97 37.22
N ASP A 100 -13.99 -23.10 37.04
CA ASP A 100 -15.22 -22.98 37.82
C ASP A 100 -16.30 -23.99 37.42
N GLY A 101 -16.06 -24.81 36.38
CA GLY A 101 -17.03 -25.76 35.86
C GLY A 101 -18.08 -25.12 34.93
N GLU A 102 -17.96 -23.82 34.62
CA GLU A 102 -18.85 -23.14 33.68
C GLU A 102 -18.27 -23.20 32.26
N MET A 103 -19.15 -23.34 31.26
CA MET A 103 -18.74 -23.25 29.86
C MET A 103 -18.39 -21.80 29.53
N LYS A 104 -17.15 -21.55 29.10
CA LYS A 104 -16.66 -20.24 28.70
C LYS A 104 -16.38 -20.22 27.21
N LYS A 105 -16.96 -19.25 26.52
CA LYS A 105 -16.65 -18.97 25.13
C LYS A 105 -15.25 -18.38 25.03
N TRP A 106 -14.48 -18.81 24.02
CA TRP A 106 -13.19 -18.21 23.72
C TRP A 106 -13.37 -16.72 23.44
N GLN A 107 -12.74 -15.90 24.27
CA GLN A 107 -12.65 -14.46 24.08
C GLN A 107 -11.28 -14.13 23.47
N PRO A 108 -11.22 -13.53 22.27
CA PRO A 108 -9.97 -13.17 21.63
C PRO A 108 -9.24 -12.06 22.40
N ASP A 109 -7.90 -12.09 22.35
CA ASP A 109 -7.07 -11.03 22.94
C ASP A 109 -7.37 -9.68 22.29
N SER A 110 -7.70 -9.67 21.01
CA SER A 110 -8.07 -8.46 20.28
C SER A 110 -9.36 -7.80 20.77
N GLU A 111 -10.33 -8.57 21.25
CA GLU A 111 -11.53 -8.04 21.88
C GLU A 111 -11.21 -7.48 23.26
N LEU A 112 -10.49 -8.26 24.08
CA LEU A 112 -10.04 -7.85 25.41
C LEU A 112 -9.21 -6.56 25.38
N ASN A 113 -8.33 -6.42 24.38
CA ASN A 113 -7.46 -5.27 24.25
C ASN A 113 -8.21 -4.00 23.80
N LEU A 114 -9.29 -4.15 23.02
CA LEU A 114 -10.16 -3.02 22.68
C LEU A 114 -10.76 -2.43 23.96
N ASP A 115 -11.32 -3.27 24.82
CA ASP A 115 -11.95 -2.82 26.07
C ASP A 115 -10.96 -2.33 27.11
N ARG A 116 -9.80 -2.99 27.21
CA ARG A 116 -8.81 -2.68 28.24
C ARG A 116 -7.96 -1.45 27.90
N TYR A 117 -7.61 -1.26 26.64
CA TYR A 117 -6.62 -0.26 26.23
C TYR A 117 -7.20 0.81 25.31
N ILE A 118 -7.99 0.43 24.30
CA ILE A 118 -8.43 1.36 23.26
C ILE A 118 -9.60 2.22 23.75
N ASN A 119 -10.68 1.59 24.18
CA ASN A 119 -11.90 2.27 24.63
C ASN A 119 -11.60 3.29 25.74
N PRO A 120 -10.82 2.97 26.80
CA PRO A 120 -10.51 3.93 27.85
C PRO A 120 -9.64 5.11 27.40
N LEU A 121 -8.86 4.96 26.33
CA LEU A 121 -8.09 6.06 25.74
C LEU A 121 -8.98 6.98 24.90
N ILE A 122 -9.95 6.40 24.18
CA ILE A 122 -10.78 7.13 23.22
C ILE A 122 -11.90 7.90 23.91
N PHE A 123 -12.48 7.38 24.99
CA PHE A 123 -13.54 8.07 25.73
C PHE A 123 -13.05 9.26 26.59
N LYS A 124 -11.77 9.64 26.50
CA LYS A 124 -11.26 10.84 27.17
C LYS A 124 -11.69 12.08 26.38
N PRO A 125 -12.39 13.06 26.99
CA PRO A 125 -12.93 14.23 26.29
C PRO A 125 -11.88 15.25 25.83
N THR A 126 -10.59 14.93 25.98
CA THR A 126 -9.49 15.86 25.69
C THR A 126 -9.00 15.79 24.25
N ARG A 127 -9.45 14.81 23.46
CA ARG A 127 -8.98 14.59 22.09
C ARG A 127 -10.10 14.08 21.19
N GLU A 128 -10.08 14.55 19.95
CA GLU A 128 -10.83 13.93 18.86
C GLU A 128 -10.00 12.83 18.21
N TRP A 129 -10.65 11.70 17.98
CA TRP A 129 -10.04 10.54 17.36
C TRP A 129 -10.59 10.37 15.94
N PHE A 130 -9.69 10.04 15.02
CA PHE A 130 -9.93 9.84 13.60
C PHE A 130 -9.47 8.44 13.19
N PHE A 131 -9.96 7.97 12.05
CA PHE A 131 -9.63 6.65 11.52
C PHE A 131 -9.22 6.70 10.06
N ASP A 132 -8.13 6.00 9.70
CA ASP A 132 -7.62 5.94 8.33
C ASP A 132 -7.74 4.57 7.64
N GLY A 133 -8.47 3.63 8.26
CA GLY A 133 -8.55 2.23 7.82
C GLY A 133 -7.45 1.33 8.40
N ARG A 134 -6.49 1.87 9.13
CA ARG A 134 -5.45 1.11 9.84
C ARG A 134 -5.04 1.75 11.17
N TYR A 135 -4.97 3.06 11.23
CA TYR A 135 -4.58 3.80 12.40
C TYR A 135 -5.81 4.51 12.96
N ILE A 136 -6.01 4.34 14.26
CA ILE A 136 -6.83 5.25 15.06
C ILE A 136 -5.87 6.34 15.55
N TYR A 137 -6.15 7.61 15.28
CA TYR A 137 -5.20 8.68 15.55
C TYR A 137 -5.86 9.97 16.04
N SER A 138 -5.11 10.77 16.79
CA SER A 138 -5.56 12.03 17.37
C SER A 138 -4.45 13.07 17.36
N PHE A 139 -4.80 14.35 17.26
CA PHE A 139 -3.86 15.45 17.47
C PHE A 139 -3.74 15.82 18.95
N ASN A 140 -2.75 16.65 19.28
CA ASN A 140 -2.47 17.00 20.68
C ASN A 140 -3.51 17.94 21.28
N SER A 141 -4.15 18.77 20.45
CA SER A 141 -5.20 19.71 20.82
C SER A 141 -6.48 19.44 20.02
N LEU A 142 -7.63 19.82 20.61
CA LEU A 142 -8.93 19.89 19.93
C LEU A 142 -8.98 21.02 18.89
N ASP A 143 -8.19 22.07 19.11
CA ASP A 143 -8.05 23.19 18.18
C ASP A 143 -7.03 22.82 17.08
N ILE A 144 -7.53 22.25 15.99
CA ILE A 144 -6.74 21.83 14.83
C ILE A 144 -6.07 23.04 14.16
N ASP A 145 -6.73 24.20 14.13
CA ASP A 145 -6.18 25.40 13.51
C ASP A 145 -4.92 25.86 14.25
N LYS A 146 -4.93 25.81 15.59
CA LYS A 146 -3.76 26.05 16.42
C LYS A 146 -2.66 25.01 16.20
N GLU A 147 -3.00 23.74 16.05
CA GLU A 147 -2.02 22.68 15.75
C GLU A 147 -1.33 22.94 14.39
N ILE A 148 -2.08 23.36 13.37
CA ILE A 148 -1.54 23.70 12.05
C ILE A 148 -0.69 24.96 12.09
N ALA A 149 -1.09 25.97 12.86
CA ALA A 149 -0.32 27.19 13.06
C ALA A 149 1.04 26.91 13.71
N ASN A 150 1.08 25.95 14.64
CA ASN A 150 2.31 25.54 15.32
C ASN A 150 3.07 24.41 14.60
N ALA A 151 2.52 23.87 13.51
CA ALA A 151 3.13 22.78 12.77
C ALA A 151 4.44 23.21 12.12
N GLN A 152 5.40 22.29 12.07
CA GLN A 152 6.71 22.58 11.48
C GLN A 152 6.59 22.78 9.97
N HIS A 153 7.11 23.88 9.43
CA HIS A 153 7.13 24.10 7.98
C HIS A 153 8.06 23.10 7.28
N LEU A 154 7.56 22.48 6.22
CA LEU A 154 8.33 21.61 5.32
C LEU A 154 8.85 22.38 4.11
N THR A 155 8.10 23.40 3.67
CA THR A 155 8.48 24.28 2.57
C THR A 155 8.72 25.72 3.04
N GLU A 156 9.56 26.46 2.30
CA GLU A 156 9.90 27.86 2.59
C GLU A 156 8.68 28.79 2.55
N ASP A 157 7.75 28.52 1.63
CA ASP A 157 6.46 29.23 1.53
C ASP A 157 5.48 28.88 2.67
N GLY A 158 5.81 27.89 3.52
CA GLY A 158 4.98 27.43 4.62
C GLY A 158 3.68 26.72 4.19
N GLN A 159 3.51 26.40 2.91
CA GLN A 159 2.32 25.71 2.40
C GLN A 159 2.30 24.26 2.86
N PHE A 160 3.42 23.54 2.81
CA PHE A 160 3.52 22.21 3.37
C PHE A 160 4.02 22.26 4.81
N ARG A 161 3.34 21.54 5.70
CA ARG A 161 3.67 21.46 7.12
C ARG A 161 3.67 20.03 7.63
N LYS A 162 4.59 19.73 8.54
CA LYS A 162 4.71 18.51 9.31
C LYS A 162 3.88 18.65 10.58
N LEU A 163 2.85 17.83 10.69
CA LEU A 163 1.98 17.76 11.86
C LEU A 163 2.16 16.41 12.57
N ILE A 164 2.41 16.45 13.86
CA ILE A 164 2.60 15.24 14.68
C ILE A 164 1.24 14.82 15.24
N CYS A 165 0.98 13.52 15.25
CA CYS A 165 -0.21 12.94 15.84
C CYS A 165 0.14 11.67 16.62
N MET A 166 -0.70 11.34 17.60
CA MET A 166 -0.64 10.06 18.29
C MET A 166 -1.48 9.06 17.52
N SER A 167 -0.97 7.85 17.32
CA SER A 167 -1.64 6.83 16.53
C SER A 167 -1.53 5.45 17.14
N ILE A 168 -2.56 4.63 16.93
CA ILE A 168 -2.64 3.24 17.38
C ILE A 168 -2.82 2.36 16.14
N ASP A 169 -1.93 1.39 15.95
CA ASP A 169 -2.01 0.45 14.82
C ASP A 169 -3.05 -0.64 15.09
N THR A 170 -4.19 -0.58 14.40
CA THR A 170 -5.27 -1.56 14.60
C THR A 170 -4.93 -2.95 14.08
N GLN A 171 -3.79 -3.13 13.39
CA GLN A 171 -3.26 -4.44 13.00
C GLN A 171 -2.62 -5.21 14.16
N GLU A 172 -2.29 -4.53 15.25
CA GLU A 172 -1.63 -5.10 16.42
C GLU A 172 -2.62 -5.31 17.59
N LEU A 173 -3.94 -5.23 17.34
CA LEU A 173 -4.97 -5.39 18.38
C LEU A 173 -4.87 -6.70 19.16
N ALA A 174 -4.32 -7.76 18.56
CA ALA A 174 -4.09 -9.04 19.23
C ALA A 174 -2.75 -9.10 20.01
N ASN A 175 -2.07 -7.97 20.26
CA ASN A 175 -0.79 -7.93 20.96
C ASN A 175 -0.73 -6.74 21.94
N ALA A 176 -1.05 -6.99 23.20
CA ALA A 176 -1.12 -5.97 24.25
C ALA A 176 0.15 -5.11 24.34
N ASP A 177 1.34 -5.71 24.21
CA ASP A 177 2.63 -4.99 24.33
C ASP A 177 2.84 -3.95 23.23
N LYS A 178 2.16 -4.11 22.09
CA LYS A 178 2.29 -3.23 20.93
C LYS A 178 1.13 -2.24 20.78
N ILE A 179 0.09 -2.36 21.61
CA ILE A 179 -1.07 -1.46 21.59
C ILE A 179 -0.74 -0.25 22.47
N THR A 180 0.29 0.47 22.06
CA THR A 180 0.67 1.74 22.68
C THR A 180 0.54 2.85 21.66
N PRO A 181 -0.01 4.02 22.04
CA PRO A 181 -0.02 5.18 21.17
C PRO A 181 1.41 5.54 20.75
N THR A 182 1.65 5.58 19.45
CA THR A 182 2.94 5.94 18.85
C THR A 182 2.81 7.22 18.06
N GLU A 183 3.82 8.08 18.16
CA GLU A 183 3.91 9.28 17.35
C GLU A 183 4.09 8.93 15.88
N ARG A 184 3.29 9.59 15.04
CA ARG A 184 3.39 9.53 13.59
C ARG A 184 3.19 10.91 13.01
N THR A 185 3.63 11.04 11.77
CA THR A 185 3.60 12.30 11.06
C THR A 185 2.53 12.31 9.98
N CYS A 186 1.76 13.40 9.97
CA CYS A 186 0.88 13.81 8.88
C CYS A 186 1.54 14.97 8.10
N VAL A 187 1.23 15.04 6.81
CA VAL A 187 1.56 16.19 5.95
C VAL A 187 0.31 17.02 5.80
N THR A 188 0.42 18.31 6.08
CA THR A 188 -0.65 19.29 5.88
C THR A 188 -0.28 20.19 4.71
N PHE A 189 -1.24 20.46 3.83
CA PHE A 189 -1.13 21.52 2.83
C PHE A 189 -2.04 22.67 3.22
N VAL A 190 -1.50 23.89 3.29
CA VAL A 190 -2.21 25.14 3.59
C VAL A 190 -2.16 26.00 2.34
N SER A 191 -3.33 26.27 1.77
CA SER A 191 -3.47 27.15 0.61
C SER A 191 -3.27 28.62 0.99
N ASN A 192 -3.02 29.47 0.00
CA ASN A 192 -2.93 30.93 0.18
C ASN A 192 -4.22 31.55 0.74
N THR A 193 -5.36 30.86 0.65
CA THR A 193 -6.64 31.31 1.20
C THR A 193 -6.84 30.93 2.67
N GLY A 194 -5.85 30.26 3.30
CA GLY A 194 -5.93 29.75 4.66
C GLY A 194 -6.63 28.38 4.77
N GLN A 195 -7.29 27.91 3.72
CA GLN A 195 -7.86 26.56 3.70
C GLN A 195 -6.76 25.51 3.71
N TYR A 196 -6.97 24.42 4.44
CA TYR A 196 -5.98 23.34 4.56
C TYR A 196 -6.57 21.94 4.33
N SER A 197 -5.68 20.98 4.13
CA SER A 197 -5.98 19.55 4.12
C SER A 197 -4.85 18.78 4.79
N ILE A 198 -5.21 17.83 5.65
CA ILE A 198 -4.28 17.02 6.45
C ILE A 198 -4.30 15.58 5.94
N SER A 199 -3.12 15.02 5.67
CA SER A 199 -2.97 13.61 5.30
C SER A 199 -3.31 12.66 6.45
N PRO A 200 -3.59 11.38 6.17
CA PRO A 200 -3.50 10.35 7.20
C PRO A 200 -2.07 10.20 7.75
N PRO A 201 -1.89 9.55 8.91
CA PRO A 201 -0.58 9.36 9.55
C PRO A 201 0.26 8.26 8.88
N ILE A 202 0.62 8.46 7.61
CA ILE A 202 1.30 7.46 6.78
C ILE A 202 2.72 7.20 7.29
N TRP A 203 3.43 8.24 7.71
CA TRP A 203 4.86 8.18 8.02
C TRP A 203 5.10 8.07 9.52
N LYS A 204 6.10 7.27 9.93
CA LYS A 204 6.61 7.33 11.31
C LYS A 204 7.36 8.65 11.50
N ASP A 205 8.31 8.91 10.60
CA ASP A 205 8.98 10.19 10.46
C ASP A 205 9.11 10.55 8.97
N LEU A 206 8.92 11.83 8.66
CA LEU A 206 9.03 12.37 7.30
C LEU A 206 10.46 12.40 6.78
N SER A 207 11.47 12.32 7.65
CA SER A 207 12.87 12.13 7.25
C SER A 207 13.07 10.92 6.34
N THR A 208 12.19 9.91 6.45
CA THR A 208 12.27 8.68 5.65
C THR A 208 11.65 8.79 4.25
N VAL A 209 10.99 9.91 3.92
CA VAL A 209 10.40 10.12 2.60
C VAL A 209 11.50 10.25 1.55
N GLY A 210 11.58 9.30 0.63
CA GLY A 210 12.64 9.23 -0.39
C GLY A 210 13.93 8.53 0.07
N ALA A 211 14.07 8.19 1.36
CA ALA A 211 15.28 7.60 1.93
C ALA A 211 15.53 6.15 1.47
N ASN A 212 14.47 5.35 1.25
CA ASN A 212 14.59 3.95 0.80
C ASN A 212 15.17 3.77 -0.62
N LYS A 213 15.57 4.86 -1.29
CA LYS A 213 16.29 4.86 -2.56
C LYS A 213 17.74 5.36 -2.42
N LEU A 214 18.21 5.64 -1.20
CA LEU A 214 19.58 6.08 -0.89
C LEU A 214 20.55 4.93 -0.64
N GLU A 215 20.08 3.70 -0.38
CA GLU A 215 20.95 2.63 0.13
C GLU A 215 22.01 2.10 -0.85
N ASP A 216 22.04 2.56 -2.10
CA ASP A 216 23.12 2.24 -3.06
C ASP A 216 24.17 3.37 -3.22
N ASP A 217 24.01 4.52 -2.55
CA ASP A 217 24.99 5.62 -2.56
C ASP A 217 25.59 5.81 -1.16
N GLU A 218 26.69 5.10 -0.84
CA GLU A 218 27.43 5.19 0.43
C GLU A 218 28.05 6.58 0.71
N SER A 219 27.86 7.59 -0.14
CA SER A 219 28.62 8.83 -0.10
C SER A 219 27.95 10.05 0.54
N ASN A 220 26.68 9.99 1.00
CA ASN A 220 26.10 11.13 1.75
C ASN A 220 24.94 10.76 2.70
N PRO A 221 25.19 10.58 4.01
CA PRO A 221 24.17 10.25 5.01
C PRO A 221 23.36 11.47 5.49
N SER A 222 23.31 12.58 4.74
CA SER A 222 22.82 13.88 5.21
C SER A 222 21.73 14.51 4.33
N ILE A 223 20.82 13.72 3.75
CA ILE A 223 19.54 14.26 3.25
C ILE A 223 18.59 14.41 4.45
N ASN A 224 18.99 15.31 5.35
CA ASN A 224 18.17 15.83 6.44
C ASN A 224 17.07 16.73 5.87
N MET A 225 16.03 16.95 6.68
CA MET A 225 14.78 17.71 6.50
C MET A 225 14.74 19.01 5.64
N TYR A 226 15.87 19.52 5.15
CA TYR A 226 15.94 20.55 4.09
C TYR A 226 15.51 20.05 2.70
N SER A 227 14.99 18.82 2.59
CA SER A 227 14.76 18.13 1.31
C SER A 227 13.45 18.50 0.62
N PHE A 228 12.41 18.99 1.32
CA PHE A 228 11.11 19.21 0.69
C PHE A 228 11.12 20.38 -0.31
N ASN A 229 11.87 21.46 -0.06
CA ASN A 229 12.04 22.55 -1.03
C ASN A 229 12.78 22.11 -2.29
N LYS A 230 13.75 21.22 -2.14
CA LYS A 230 14.56 20.70 -3.25
C LYS A 230 13.99 19.43 -3.86
N ILE A 231 12.85 18.95 -3.37
CA ILE A 231 12.32 17.64 -3.72
C ILE A 231 11.96 17.56 -5.20
N ASP A 232 11.42 18.66 -5.75
CA ASP A 232 11.03 18.76 -7.15
C ASP A 232 12.25 18.90 -8.08
N GLU A 233 13.38 19.40 -7.58
CA GLU A 233 14.64 19.45 -8.33
C GLU A 233 15.31 18.07 -8.38
N GLN A 234 15.17 17.30 -7.31
CA GLN A 234 15.86 16.02 -7.13
C GLN A 234 15.06 14.83 -7.63
N MET A 235 13.72 14.92 -7.61
CA MET A 235 12.83 13.81 -7.93
C MET A 235 11.76 14.20 -8.94
N SER A 236 11.44 13.26 -9.82
CA SER A 236 10.33 13.37 -10.77
C SER A 236 9.30 12.27 -10.53
N VAL A 237 8.03 12.59 -10.80
CA VAL A 237 6.92 11.65 -10.64
C VAL A 237 6.87 10.74 -11.85
N ASN A 238 6.76 9.42 -11.62
CA ASN A 238 6.84 8.45 -12.70
C ASN A 238 5.48 8.00 -13.26
N LEU A 239 5.53 7.40 -14.45
CA LEU A 239 4.36 6.84 -15.12
C LEU A 239 3.65 5.74 -14.32
N ASN A 240 4.36 4.98 -13.49
CA ASN A 240 3.74 4.01 -12.58
C ASN A 240 2.75 4.68 -11.61
N PHE A 241 3.10 5.85 -11.05
CA PHE A 241 2.18 6.64 -10.24
C PHE A 241 0.97 7.09 -11.07
N ALA A 242 1.19 7.66 -12.26
CA ALA A 242 0.09 8.11 -13.10
C ALA A 242 -0.91 6.99 -13.43
N LEU A 243 -0.42 5.78 -13.71
CA LEU A 243 -1.30 4.64 -13.97
C LEU A 243 -2.08 4.18 -12.73
N ALA A 244 -1.43 4.16 -11.56
CA ALA A 244 -2.07 3.78 -10.31
C ALA A 244 -3.12 4.81 -9.87
N ALA A 245 -2.76 6.09 -9.93
CA ALA A 245 -3.61 7.22 -9.59
C ALA A 245 -4.77 7.33 -10.58
N GLY A 246 -4.50 7.28 -11.88
CA GLY A 246 -5.52 7.42 -12.92
C GLY A 246 -6.58 6.32 -12.87
N ARG A 247 -6.18 5.08 -12.59
CA ARG A 247 -7.13 3.98 -12.36
C ARG A 247 -7.99 4.21 -11.12
N SER A 248 -7.39 4.59 -10.00
CA SER A 248 -8.07 4.62 -8.70
C SER A 248 -8.94 5.87 -8.53
N ILE A 249 -8.42 7.04 -8.93
CA ILE A 249 -9.14 8.31 -8.89
C ILE A 249 -10.22 8.33 -9.96
N GLY A 250 -9.91 7.85 -11.18
CA GLY A 250 -10.89 7.78 -12.27
C GLY A 250 -12.11 6.93 -11.91
N SER A 251 -11.93 5.82 -11.18
CA SER A 251 -13.04 4.98 -10.73
C SER A 251 -13.86 5.57 -9.59
N MET A 252 -13.26 6.37 -8.70
CA MET A 252 -13.90 6.85 -7.47
C MET A 252 -14.46 8.27 -7.58
N PHE A 253 -13.71 9.18 -8.20
CA PHE A 253 -14.08 10.59 -8.33
C PHE A 253 -14.53 10.95 -9.76
N GLY A 254 -14.22 10.10 -10.75
CA GLY A 254 -14.51 10.33 -12.16
C GLY A 254 -13.32 10.86 -12.94
N TYR A 255 -13.44 10.81 -14.28
CA TYR A 255 -12.32 11.07 -15.20
C TYR A 255 -11.80 12.51 -15.18
N ASN A 256 -12.64 13.50 -14.85
CA ASN A 256 -12.22 14.90 -14.81
C ASN A 256 -11.12 15.16 -13.76
N PHE A 257 -11.15 14.41 -12.65
CA PHE A 257 -10.14 14.55 -11.59
C PHE A 257 -8.79 13.95 -11.97
N VAL A 258 -8.71 13.20 -13.07
CA VAL A 258 -7.48 12.56 -13.58
C VAL A 258 -6.72 13.48 -14.56
N GLU A 259 -7.32 14.59 -14.98
CA GLU A 259 -6.73 15.56 -15.91
C GLU A 259 -5.28 15.96 -15.58
N PRO A 260 -4.90 16.22 -14.30
CA PRO A 260 -3.54 16.61 -13.96
C PRO A 260 -2.46 15.59 -14.35
N LEU A 261 -2.83 14.32 -14.57
CA LEU A 261 -1.90 13.28 -15.02
C LEU A 261 -1.56 13.35 -16.51
N GLN A 262 -2.31 14.14 -17.29
CA GLN A 262 -2.13 14.35 -18.73
C GLN A 262 -1.93 13.03 -19.51
N LEU A 263 -2.67 11.96 -19.16
CA LEU A 263 -2.52 10.63 -19.77
C LEU A 263 -2.53 10.64 -21.31
N PRO A 264 -3.38 11.43 -22.00
CA PRO A 264 -3.34 11.53 -23.46
C PRO A 264 -2.02 12.06 -24.03
N ARG A 265 -1.41 13.04 -23.35
CA ARG A 265 -0.10 13.58 -23.74
C ARG A 265 0.98 12.50 -23.59
N LEU A 266 0.98 11.77 -22.47
CA LEU A 266 1.92 10.67 -22.24
C LEU A 266 1.80 9.56 -23.30
N MET A 267 0.59 9.30 -23.81
CA MET A 267 0.36 8.35 -24.92
C MET A 267 1.01 8.81 -26.22
N ILE A 268 0.94 10.11 -26.52
CA ILE A 268 1.59 10.71 -27.68
C ILE A 268 3.12 10.64 -27.51
N ASP A 269 3.64 11.06 -26.37
CA ASP A 269 5.09 11.15 -26.11
C ASP A 269 5.77 9.78 -26.09
N LEU A 270 5.06 8.74 -25.65
CA LEU A 270 5.56 7.34 -25.66
C LEU A 270 5.16 6.56 -26.91
N HIS A 271 4.54 7.23 -27.89
CA HIS A 271 4.06 6.62 -29.14
C HIS A 271 3.25 5.33 -28.91
N THR A 272 2.35 5.34 -27.93
CA THR A 272 1.55 4.16 -27.56
C THR A 272 0.13 4.53 -27.23
N VAL A 273 -0.81 3.70 -27.70
CA VAL A 273 -2.22 3.78 -27.30
C VAL A 273 -2.51 2.99 -26.01
N ASN A 274 -1.49 2.36 -25.40
CA ASN A 274 -1.65 1.51 -24.23
C ASN A 274 -0.50 1.71 -23.21
N LEU A 275 -0.60 2.78 -22.41
CA LEU A 275 0.35 3.07 -21.33
C LEU A 275 0.58 1.90 -20.36
N PRO A 276 -0.45 1.11 -19.96
CA PRO A 276 -0.23 -0.08 -19.14
C PRO A 276 0.70 -1.15 -19.72
N ASN A 277 0.85 -1.20 -21.04
CA ASN A 277 1.73 -2.16 -21.73
C ASN A 277 3.17 -1.66 -21.90
N VAL A 278 3.47 -0.42 -21.53
CA VAL A 278 4.84 0.12 -21.56
C VAL A 278 5.74 -0.72 -20.63
N PRO A 279 6.99 -1.03 -21.05
CA PRO A 279 7.94 -1.76 -20.22
C PRO A 279 8.06 -1.24 -18.80
N LYS A 280 8.19 -2.15 -17.82
CA LYS A 280 8.18 -1.81 -16.39
C LYS A 280 9.29 -0.81 -16.04
N GLN A 281 10.45 -0.94 -16.65
CA GLN A 281 11.62 -0.07 -16.47
C GLN A 281 11.25 1.35 -16.88
N ILE A 282 10.76 1.54 -18.11
CA ILE A 282 10.31 2.85 -18.62
C ILE A 282 9.23 3.43 -17.71
N ARG A 283 8.23 2.64 -17.31
CA ARG A 283 7.17 3.16 -16.41
C ARG A 283 7.69 3.62 -15.04
N ALA A 284 8.79 3.05 -14.56
CA ALA A 284 9.37 3.41 -13.27
C ALA A 284 10.23 4.68 -13.33
N THR A 285 10.66 5.08 -14.52
CA THR A 285 11.70 6.08 -14.74
C THR A 285 11.30 7.19 -15.70
N TYR A 286 10.13 7.09 -16.34
CA TYR A 286 9.62 8.11 -17.24
C TYR A 286 8.91 9.21 -16.44
N ASP A 287 9.38 10.45 -16.60
CA ASP A 287 8.76 11.65 -16.01
C ASP A 287 7.41 11.91 -16.65
N ILE A 288 6.37 12.09 -15.83
CA ILE A 288 5.04 12.48 -16.33
C ILE A 288 4.86 13.99 -16.45
N GLY A 289 5.86 14.79 -16.05
CA GLY A 289 5.85 16.25 -16.14
C GLY A 289 5.11 16.95 -15.01
N ILE A 290 4.69 16.22 -13.96
CA ILE A 290 4.16 16.80 -12.72
C ILE A 290 5.23 16.78 -11.63
N ARG A 291 5.37 17.91 -10.93
CA ARG A 291 6.23 18.01 -9.75
C ARG A 291 5.67 17.17 -8.60
N PHE A 292 6.55 16.70 -7.72
CA PHE A 292 6.16 15.91 -6.56
C PHE A 292 5.26 16.71 -5.62
N THR A 293 5.61 17.96 -5.32
CA THR A 293 4.80 18.84 -4.46
C THR A 293 3.40 19.06 -5.03
N HIS A 294 3.28 19.31 -6.35
CA HIS A 294 1.99 19.43 -7.03
C HIS A 294 1.17 18.14 -6.95
N ALA A 295 1.80 16.98 -7.20
CA ALA A 295 1.11 15.70 -7.06
C ALA A 295 0.62 15.46 -5.62
N MET A 296 1.42 15.80 -4.62
CA MET A 296 1.04 15.68 -3.21
C MET A 296 -0.10 16.65 -2.84
N ALA A 297 0.00 17.92 -3.24
CA ALA A 297 -1.04 18.92 -3.01
C ALA A 297 -2.36 18.52 -3.67
N TRP A 298 -2.30 18.01 -4.91
CA TRP A 298 -3.46 17.49 -5.62
C TRP A 298 -4.12 16.33 -4.87
N LEU A 299 -3.34 15.35 -4.42
CA LEU A 299 -3.88 14.25 -3.60
C LEU A 299 -4.48 14.75 -2.27
N LEU A 300 -3.85 15.72 -1.61
CA LEU A 300 -4.39 16.32 -0.38
C LEU A 300 -5.69 17.09 -0.64
N GLY A 301 -5.77 17.81 -1.75
CA GLY A 301 -6.99 18.49 -2.18
C GLY A 301 -8.15 17.51 -2.41
N LEU A 302 -7.88 16.39 -3.11
CA LEU A 302 -8.87 15.33 -3.31
C LEU A 302 -9.29 14.65 -2.01
N LEU A 303 -8.35 14.45 -1.08
CA LEU A 303 -8.62 13.84 0.23
C LEU A 303 -9.65 14.66 1.04
N ARG A 304 -9.66 15.99 0.87
CA ARG A 304 -10.65 16.85 1.54
C ARG A 304 -12.09 16.54 1.12
N ASN A 305 -12.28 16.02 -0.09
CA ASN A 305 -13.58 15.62 -0.65
C ASN A 305 -13.84 14.10 -0.49
N ALA A 306 -13.06 13.40 0.34
CA ALA A 306 -13.28 11.99 0.60
C ALA A 306 -14.38 11.81 1.66
N ASP A 307 -15.60 11.53 1.19
CA ASP A 307 -16.79 11.45 2.03
C ASP A 307 -16.95 10.10 2.75
N ASN A 308 -16.19 9.09 2.36
CA ASN A 308 -16.25 7.74 2.93
C ASN A 308 -14.86 7.16 3.18
N LEU A 309 -14.83 6.12 4.01
CA LEU A 309 -13.60 5.47 4.47
C LEU A 309 -12.84 4.79 3.31
N ASP A 310 -13.53 4.23 2.33
CA ASP A 310 -12.91 3.59 1.16
C ASP A 310 -12.11 4.60 0.32
N ASN A 311 -12.70 5.77 0.05
CA ASN A 311 -12.03 6.87 -0.62
C ASN A 311 -10.81 7.33 0.18
N TYR A 312 -10.96 7.45 1.51
CA TYR A 312 -9.87 7.85 2.40
C TYR A 312 -8.69 6.85 2.38
N ILE A 313 -8.98 5.55 2.44
CA ILE A 313 -7.98 4.46 2.35
C ILE A 313 -7.30 4.43 0.99
N MET A 314 -8.06 4.65 -0.08
CA MET A 314 -7.53 4.72 -1.44
C MET A 314 -6.53 5.88 -1.57
N MET A 315 -6.93 7.09 -1.13
CA MET A 315 -6.08 8.28 -1.16
C MET A 315 -4.81 8.10 -0.33
N ARG A 316 -4.94 7.53 0.87
CA ARG A 316 -3.79 7.13 1.70
C ARG A 316 -2.83 6.21 0.97
N SER A 317 -3.37 5.22 0.25
CA SER A 317 -2.58 4.25 -0.51
C SER A 317 -1.84 4.93 -1.67
N LEU A 318 -2.46 5.89 -2.35
CA LEU A 318 -1.84 6.68 -3.42
C LEU A 318 -0.73 7.61 -2.88
N MET A 319 -0.95 8.29 -1.76
CA MET A 319 0.09 9.14 -1.12
C MET A 319 1.30 8.31 -0.68
N LYS A 320 1.05 7.13 -0.11
CA LYS A 320 2.11 6.16 0.21
C LYS A 320 2.81 5.67 -1.04
N TYR A 321 2.06 5.40 -2.13
CA TYR A 321 2.64 4.97 -3.38
C TYR A 321 3.55 6.06 -3.98
N LEU A 322 3.07 7.31 -4.03
CA LEU A 322 3.82 8.48 -4.51
C LEU A 322 5.17 8.58 -3.81
N THR A 323 5.17 8.52 -2.48
CA THR A 323 6.39 8.68 -1.66
C THR A 323 7.34 7.48 -1.67
N GLN A 324 6.91 6.29 -2.06
CA GLN A 324 7.75 5.08 -2.05
C GLN A 324 8.17 4.59 -3.43
N LYS A 325 7.23 4.58 -4.38
CA LYS A 325 7.40 3.95 -5.70
C LYS A 325 7.05 4.88 -6.86
N GLY A 326 6.31 5.95 -6.59
CA GLY A 326 5.77 6.87 -7.58
C GLY A 326 6.70 7.98 -8.03
N VAL A 327 7.91 8.02 -7.50
CA VAL A 327 8.96 8.98 -7.90
C VAL A 327 10.26 8.28 -8.25
N TYR A 328 11.16 8.94 -8.95
CA TYR A 328 12.55 8.52 -9.15
C TYR A 328 13.50 9.73 -9.09
N ARG A 329 14.80 9.50 -8.90
CA ARG A 329 15.78 10.58 -8.86
C ARG A 329 16.17 11.05 -10.26
N ASN A 330 16.23 12.36 -10.44
CA ASN A 330 16.70 12.98 -11.68
C ASN A 330 18.18 12.64 -11.95
N THR A 331 18.97 12.42 -10.90
CA THR A 331 20.38 12.03 -11.00
C THR A 331 20.61 10.59 -11.43
N ALA A 332 19.63 9.69 -11.30
CA ALA A 332 19.80 8.28 -11.62
C ALA A 332 20.13 8.01 -13.09
N PHE A 333 19.81 8.97 -13.98
CA PHE A 333 20.03 8.86 -15.42
C PHE A 333 21.00 9.90 -15.98
N LYS A 334 21.79 10.57 -15.11
CA LYS A 334 22.89 11.40 -15.62
C LYS A 334 23.88 10.51 -16.36
N ALA A 335 24.40 10.97 -17.50
CA ALA A 335 25.29 10.19 -18.36
C ALA A 335 26.46 9.55 -17.58
N GLN A 336 27.06 10.30 -16.65
CA GLN A 336 28.12 9.84 -15.74
C GLN A 336 27.78 8.62 -14.86
N ASN A 337 26.49 8.38 -14.60
CA ASN A 337 26.01 7.27 -13.76
C ASN A 337 25.55 6.07 -14.61
N VAL A 338 25.46 6.24 -15.94
CA VAL A 338 24.98 5.23 -16.89
C VAL A 338 26.13 4.70 -17.76
N PHE A 339 27.10 5.56 -18.08
CA PHE A 339 28.26 5.23 -18.89
C PHE A 339 29.52 5.14 -18.03
N GLN A 340 30.44 4.25 -18.40
CA GLN A 340 31.79 4.21 -17.82
C GLN A 340 32.54 5.52 -18.13
N GLU A 341 33.51 5.88 -17.31
CA GLU A 341 34.31 7.09 -17.50
C GLU A 341 34.96 7.11 -18.90
N GLY A 342 34.79 8.21 -19.64
CA GLY A 342 35.21 8.34 -21.04
C GLY A 342 34.21 7.83 -22.09
N HIS A 343 33.12 7.17 -21.67
CA HIS A 343 32.05 6.71 -22.55
C HIS A 343 30.81 7.61 -22.49
N SER A 344 30.14 7.76 -23.63
CA SER A 344 28.88 8.49 -23.79
C SER A 344 27.94 7.76 -24.76
N VAL A 345 26.73 8.28 -24.96
CA VAL A 345 25.78 7.79 -25.98
C VAL A 345 26.45 7.69 -27.36
N GLN A 346 27.36 8.61 -27.69
CA GLN A 346 28.08 8.63 -28.96
C GLN A 346 29.14 7.54 -29.07
N THR A 347 29.59 6.99 -27.93
CA THR A 347 30.55 5.88 -27.88
C THR A 347 29.88 4.51 -27.88
N VAL A 348 28.55 4.45 -27.78
CA VAL A 348 27.81 3.18 -27.94
C VAL A 348 27.80 2.86 -29.43
N PRO A 349 28.50 1.80 -29.88
CA PRO A 349 28.50 1.46 -31.29
C PRO A 349 27.08 1.04 -31.69
N LEU A 350 26.47 1.82 -32.59
CA LEU A 350 25.22 1.45 -33.24
C LEU A 350 25.55 0.37 -34.27
N LYS A 351 25.50 -0.89 -33.84
CA LYS A 351 25.72 -2.02 -34.74
C LYS A 351 24.43 -2.43 -35.41
N SER A 352 24.50 -2.70 -36.70
CA SER A 352 23.41 -3.38 -37.41
C SER A 352 23.26 -4.82 -36.90
N VAL A 353 22.09 -5.43 -37.12
CA VAL A 353 21.87 -6.85 -36.73
C VAL A 353 22.85 -7.77 -37.46
N ASP A 354 23.21 -7.42 -38.69
CA ASP A 354 24.16 -8.17 -39.51
C ASP A 354 25.59 -8.03 -38.95
N GLU A 355 26.01 -6.82 -38.53
CA GLU A 355 27.30 -6.60 -37.87
C GLU A 355 27.44 -7.31 -36.51
N LEU A 356 26.33 -7.47 -35.78
CA LEU A 356 26.32 -8.24 -34.53
C LEU A 356 26.49 -9.73 -34.79
N LEU A 357 25.94 -10.25 -35.89
CA LEU A 357 26.02 -11.67 -36.25
C LEU A 357 27.42 -12.12 -36.69
N ASP A 358 28.25 -11.18 -37.15
CA ASP A 358 29.62 -11.43 -37.63
C ASP A 358 30.68 -11.36 -36.51
N GLU A 359 30.32 -11.01 -35.27
CA GLU A 359 31.28 -11.03 -34.15
C GLU A 359 31.50 -12.45 -33.60
N ASP A 360 32.76 -12.89 -33.52
CA ASP A 360 33.16 -14.24 -33.07
C ASP A 360 32.61 -14.65 -31.69
N ASN A 361 32.25 -13.69 -30.84
CA ASN A 361 31.69 -13.90 -29.49
C ASN A 361 30.16 -13.76 -29.43
N PHE A 362 29.51 -13.32 -30.51
CA PHE A 362 28.06 -13.14 -30.56
C PHE A 362 27.39 -14.33 -31.25
N THR A 363 27.28 -15.42 -30.49
CA THR A 363 26.64 -16.64 -31.01
C THR A 363 25.15 -16.41 -31.32
N ARG A 364 24.60 -17.14 -32.29
CA ARG A 364 23.15 -17.23 -32.53
C ARG A 364 22.34 -17.50 -31.26
N LEU A 365 22.93 -18.18 -30.26
CA LEU A 365 22.33 -18.42 -28.94
C LEU A 365 22.15 -17.13 -28.12
N ASN A 366 23.10 -16.18 -28.18
CA ASN A 366 22.95 -14.87 -27.54
C ASN A 366 21.85 -14.04 -28.20
N LEU A 367 21.77 -14.08 -29.53
CA LEU A 367 20.73 -13.40 -30.30
C LEU A 367 19.35 -14.04 -30.06
N ILE A 368 19.27 -15.37 -30.02
CA ILE A 368 18.05 -16.12 -29.65
C ILE A 368 17.65 -15.81 -28.21
N ASN A 369 18.58 -15.75 -27.24
CA ASN A 369 18.27 -15.38 -25.86
C ASN A 369 17.77 -13.94 -25.73
N ILE A 370 18.34 -12.99 -26.47
CA ILE A 370 17.88 -11.59 -26.51
C ILE A 370 16.49 -11.52 -27.17
N ILE A 371 16.29 -12.23 -28.28
CA ILE A 371 14.99 -12.31 -28.98
C ILE A 371 13.95 -13.05 -28.13
N GLU A 372 14.31 -14.09 -27.40
CA GLU A 372 13.43 -14.84 -26.50
C GLU A 372 13.13 -14.05 -25.23
N GLN A 373 14.06 -13.27 -24.70
CA GLN A 373 13.78 -12.31 -23.63
C GLN A 373 12.84 -11.21 -24.12
N ALA A 374 13.03 -10.67 -25.32
CA ALA A 374 12.12 -9.71 -25.94
C ALA A 374 10.74 -10.32 -26.23
N LYS A 375 10.69 -11.55 -26.76
CA LYS A 375 9.45 -12.28 -27.07
C LYS A 375 8.74 -12.80 -25.83
N SER A 376 9.43 -13.22 -24.78
CA SER A 376 8.81 -13.64 -23.51
C SER A 376 8.28 -12.45 -22.71
N SER A 377 8.90 -11.28 -22.85
CA SER A 377 8.37 -10.00 -22.39
C SER A 377 7.09 -9.61 -23.14
N ALA A 378 6.97 -9.95 -24.43
CA ALA A 378 5.77 -9.75 -25.23
C ALA A 378 4.70 -10.87 -25.07
N ARG A 379 5.09 -12.14 -24.84
CA ARG A 379 4.21 -13.32 -24.80
C ARG A 379 3.67 -13.68 -23.42
N ARG A 380 4.14 -13.07 -22.32
CA ARG A 380 3.57 -13.30 -20.97
C ARG A 380 2.14 -12.75 -20.75
N LYS A 381 1.38 -12.49 -21.81
CA LYS A 381 -0.04 -12.10 -21.79
C LYS A 381 -1.00 -12.98 -22.61
N SER A 382 -0.66 -14.24 -22.90
CA SER A 382 -1.68 -15.21 -23.36
C SER A 382 -1.53 -16.58 -22.70
N SER A 383 -1.95 -16.68 -21.45
CA SER A 383 -2.32 -17.97 -20.84
C SER A 383 -3.28 -17.69 -19.68
N GLY A 384 -4.51 -17.42 -20.05
CA GLY A 384 -5.62 -17.17 -19.14
C GLY A 384 -6.92 -17.64 -19.77
N THR A 385 -6.99 -18.91 -20.18
CA THR A 385 -8.25 -19.61 -20.41
C THR A 385 -8.07 -21.09 -20.11
N MET A 386 -8.95 -21.58 -19.23
CA MET A 386 -9.06 -22.94 -18.72
C MET A 386 -9.27 -23.97 -19.83
N ASN A 387 -8.94 -25.25 -19.54
CA ASN A 387 -9.91 -26.30 -19.82
C ASN A 387 -9.97 -27.34 -18.70
N ILE A 388 -11.21 -27.59 -18.32
CA ILE A 388 -11.73 -28.59 -17.40
C ILE A 388 -11.97 -29.87 -18.21
N GLY A 389 -11.64 -31.03 -17.64
CA GLY A 389 -12.33 -32.31 -17.89
C GLY A 389 -11.96 -33.08 -19.15
N GLY A 390 -11.82 -34.40 -19.00
CA GLY A 390 -11.80 -35.34 -20.13
C GLY A 390 -10.95 -36.58 -19.88
N LEU A 391 -11.63 -37.68 -19.55
CA LEU A 391 -11.14 -39.02 -19.23
C LEU A 391 -10.96 -39.88 -20.52
N ILE A 392 -10.17 -40.96 -20.37
CA ILE A 392 -10.29 -42.30 -21.02
C ILE A 392 -9.46 -42.65 -22.30
N SER A 393 -8.57 -43.63 -22.04
CA SER A 393 -8.14 -44.88 -22.74
C SER A 393 -7.26 -44.98 -23.99
N GLU A 394 -6.53 -46.13 -23.95
CA GLU A 394 -5.81 -46.93 -24.96
C GLU A 394 -4.31 -46.58 -25.05
N VAL A 395 -3.37 -47.44 -24.66
CA VAL A 395 -3.23 -48.91 -24.82
C VAL A 395 -2.90 -49.63 -23.51
#